data_AF-A0A968E539-F1
#
_entry.id   AF-A0A968E539-F1
#
_cell.length_a   1.000
_cell.length_b   1.000
_cell.length_c   1.000
_cell.angle_alpha   90.00
_cell.angle_beta   90.00
_cell.angle_gamma   90.00
#
_symmetry.space_group_name_H-M   'P 1'
#
loop_
_entity.id
_entity.type
_entity.pdbx_description
1 polymer ?
#
loop_
_entity_poly.entity_id
_entity_poly.type
_entity_poly.pdbx_seq_one_letter_code
_entity_poly.pdbx_strand_id
1 'polypeptide(L)'
;MAAPLRINGESIPPGTSVNLELPLPHLYTRTPMTMPVYVRRGKRSGPCLFVCAAVHGDELNGIEIIRRLMKRRALTRIRGTIIAVPMVNVYGVIDRSRYLPDRRDLNRSFPG
;
A
#
# COMPACT_ATOMS: atom_id res chain seq x y z
N MET A 1 -0.14 -26.20 -3.23
CA MET A 1 -0.13 -24.83 -3.79
C MET A 1 -0.28 -23.84 -2.64
N ALA A 2 0.30 -22.64 -2.72
CA ALA A 2 0.12 -21.63 -1.66
C ALA A 2 -1.34 -21.18 -1.61
N ALA A 3 -1.90 -20.97 -0.41
CA ALA A 3 -3.25 -20.47 -0.23
C ALA A 3 -3.43 -19.07 -0.88
N PRO A 4 -4.65 -18.73 -1.33
CA PRO A 4 -4.97 -17.37 -1.78
C PRO A 4 -4.74 -16.38 -0.62
N LEU A 5 -4.11 -15.25 -0.93
CA LEU A 5 -3.99 -14.13 0.00
C LEU A 5 -5.30 -13.36 -0.06
N ARG A 6 -5.86 -12.98 1.09
CA ARG A 6 -7.09 -12.18 1.15
C ARG A 6 -6.79 -10.81 1.71
N ILE A 7 -7.16 -9.76 0.97
CA ILE A 7 -7.05 -8.36 1.42
C ILE A 7 -8.38 -7.70 1.08
N ASN A 8 -9.03 -7.08 2.07
CA ASN A 8 -10.32 -6.39 1.90
C ASN A 8 -11.40 -7.25 1.21
N GLY A 9 -11.49 -8.53 1.59
CA GLY A 9 -12.42 -9.49 1.00
C GLY A 9 -11.99 -10.05 -0.36
N GLU A 10 -11.08 -9.39 -1.07
CA GLU A 10 -10.56 -9.85 -2.36
C GLU A 10 -9.59 -11.02 -2.21
N SER A 11 -9.81 -12.05 -3.03
CA SER A 11 -8.94 -13.23 -3.11
C SER A 11 -7.89 -13.01 -4.20
N ILE A 12 -6.62 -13.10 -3.83
CA ILE A 12 -5.49 -12.86 -4.72
C ILE A 12 -4.72 -14.17 -4.87
N PRO A 13 -4.89 -14.93 -5.97
CA PRO A 13 -4.21 -16.22 -6.15
C PRO A 13 -2.70 -16.11 -6.37
N PRO A 14 -1.91 -17.18 -6.16
CA PRO A 14 -0.50 -17.18 -6.54
C PRO A 14 -0.28 -16.85 -8.03
N GLY A 15 0.80 -16.14 -8.35
CA GLY A 15 1.13 -15.77 -9.73
C GLY A 15 0.36 -14.57 -10.30
N THR A 16 -0.57 -13.98 -9.56
CA THR A 16 -1.36 -12.83 -10.02
C THR A 16 -0.77 -11.50 -9.54
N SER A 17 -1.31 -10.40 -10.07
CA SER A 17 -0.97 -9.05 -9.67
C SER A 17 -2.22 -8.21 -9.69
N VAL A 18 -2.46 -7.49 -8.60
CA VAL A 18 -3.65 -6.68 -8.43
C VAL A 18 -3.28 -5.33 -7.83
N ASN A 19 -4.01 -4.30 -8.24
CA ASN A 19 -4.00 -2.99 -7.60
C ASN A 19 -5.36 -2.86 -6.91
N LEU A 20 -5.34 -2.76 -5.59
CA LEU A 20 -6.53 -2.61 -4.77
C LEU A 20 -6.65 -1.16 -4.32
N GLU A 21 -7.88 -0.71 -4.12
CA GLU A 21 -8.21 0.59 -3.54
C GLU A 21 -8.91 0.33 -2.21
N LEU A 22 -8.18 0.46 -1.10
CA LEU A 22 -8.76 0.24 0.22
C LEU A 22 -9.57 1.46 0.63
N PRO A 23 -10.85 1.31 1.02
CA PRO A 23 -11.68 2.44 1.42
C PRO A 23 -11.12 3.07 2.70
N LEU A 24 -11.03 4.40 2.70
CA LEU A 24 -10.72 5.22 3.85
C LEU A 24 -11.94 6.07 4.23
N PRO A 25 -11.99 6.63 5.45
CA PRO A 25 -13.00 7.62 5.81
C PRO A 25 -13.11 8.75 4.79
N HIS A 26 -14.33 9.18 4.50
CA HIS A 26 -14.59 10.29 3.58
C HIS A 26 -14.00 11.59 4.14
N LEU A 27 -13.65 12.51 3.26
CA LEU A 27 -13.42 13.91 3.66
C LEU A 27 -14.73 14.54 4.15
N TYR A 28 -14.64 15.66 4.87
CA TYR A 28 -15.82 16.41 5.35
C TYR A 28 -16.78 16.83 4.22
N THR A 29 -16.26 16.97 3.00
CA THR A 29 -17.01 17.22 1.77
C THR A 29 -17.76 16.00 1.24
N ARG A 30 -17.72 14.86 1.94
CA ARG A 30 -18.19 13.53 1.50
C ARG A 30 -17.46 12.98 0.27
N THR A 31 -16.30 13.54 -0.06
CA THR A 31 -15.44 12.97 -1.12
C THR A 31 -14.90 11.60 -0.65
N PRO A 32 -15.13 10.53 -1.42
CA PRO A 32 -14.60 9.21 -1.09
C PRO A 32 -13.09 9.20 -1.21
N MET A 33 -12.44 8.52 -0.27
CA MET A 33 -10.99 8.38 -0.22
C MET A 33 -10.61 6.91 -0.25
N THR A 34 -9.53 6.60 -0.97
CA THR A 34 -8.98 5.25 -1.01
C THR A 34 -7.47 5.27 -0.83
N MET A 35 -6.94 4.18 -0.27
CA MET A 35 -5.51 3.92 -0.16
C MET A 35 -5.10 2.87 -1.20
N PRO A 36 -4.20 3.20 -2.14
CA PRO A 36 -3.75 2.24 -3.15
C PRO A 36 -2.87 1.16 -2.51
N VAL A 37 -3.15 -0.09 -2.82
CA VAL A 37 -2.35 -1.25 -2.39
C VAL A 37 -2.01 -2.10 -3.60
N TYR A 38 -0.72 -2.17 -3.92
CA TYR A 38 -0.22 -2.99 -5.01
C TYR A 38 0.23 -4.35 -4.49
N VAL A 39 -0.29 -5.42 -5.08
CA VAL A 39 0.07 -6.79 -4.68
C VAL A 39 0.65 -7.52 -5.87
N ARG A 40 1.86 -8.07 -5.69
CA ARG A 40 2.51 -8.94 -6.67
C ARG A 40 2.77 -10.30 -6.03
N ARG A 41 2.12 -11.35 -6.54
CA ARG A 41 2.34 -12.72 -6.06
C ARG A 41 3.16 -13.51 -7.07
N GLY A 42 4.24 -14.14 -6.59
CA GLY A 42 4.96 -15.16 -7.33
C GLY A 42 4.13 -16.44 -7.47
N LYS A 43 4.45 -17.26 -8.48
CA LYS A 43 3.81 -18.58 -8.67
C LYS A 43 4.21 -19.59 -7.59
N ARG A 44 5.39 -19.40 -6.98
CA ARG A 44 5.97 -20.30 -5.98
C ARG A 44 5.89 -19.64 -4.61
N SER A 45 5.66 -20.47 -3.59
CA SER A 45 5.71 -20.07 -2.18
C SER A 45 7.04 -19.42 -1.83
N GLY A 46 7.01 -18.49 -0.88
CA GLY A 46 8.15 -17.72 -0.41
C GLY A 46 7.70 -16.67 0.59
N PRO A 47 8.61 -15.80 1.07
CA PRO A 47 8.29 -14.78 2.06
C PRO A 47 7.30 -13.74 1.54
N CYS A 48 6.61 -13.08 2.47
CA CYS A 48 5.80 -11.90 2.17
C CYS A 48 6.58 -10.65 2.61
N LEU A 49 6.85 -9.75 1.68
CA LEU A 49 7.47 -8.45 1.95
C LEU A 49 6.41 -7.36 1.88
N PHE A 50 6.32 -6.56 2.95
CA PHE A 50 5.53 -5.34 2.97
C PHE A 50 6.43 -4.13 2.78
N VAL A 51 6.10 -3.26 1.82
CA VAL A 51 6.82 -2.02 1.55
C VAL A 51 5.83 -0.88 1.62
N CYS A 52 6.06 0.11 2.47
CA CYS A 52 5.21 1.29 2.55
C CYS A 52 6.02 2.58 2.52
N ALA A 53 5.34 3.67 2.16
CA ALA A 53 5.89 5.02 2.20
C ALA A 53 4.82 6.05 2.53
N ALA A 54 5.24 7.31 2.64
CA ALA A 54 4.43 8.44 3.06
C ALA A 54 3.57 8.13 4.30
N VAL A 55 4.24 7.65 5.35
CA VAL A 55 3.66 7.65 6.71
C VAL A 55 3.49 9.10 7.17
N HIS A 56 4.44 9.95 6.83
CA HIS A 56 4.28 11.39 6.77
C HIS A 56 3.99 11.80 5.31
N GLY A 57 3.01 12.67 5.11
CA GLY A 57 2.52 13.01 3.77
C GLY A 57 3.42 13.93 2.94
N ASP A 58 4.39 14.59 3.59
CA ASP A 58 5.41 15.43 2.97
C ASP A 58 6.66 14.64 2.50
N GLU A 59 6.73 13.33 2.77
CA GLU A 59 7.87 12.46 2.41
C GLU A 59 7.65 11.72 1.07
N LEU A 60 7.66 12.47 -0.04
CA LEU A 60 7.22 11.97 -1.36
C LEU A 60 8.18 10.98 -2.05
N ASN A 61 9.46 10.95 -1.67
CA ASN A 61 10.47 10.12 -2.35
C ASN A 61 10.11 8.62 -2.34
N GLY A 62 9.56 8.13 -1.23
CA GLY A 62 9.16 6.73 -1.10
C GLY A 62 8.02 6.33 -2.03
N ILE A 63 7.08 7.25 -2.32
CA ILE A 63 5.99 7.04 -3.29
C ILE A 63 6.57 6.68 -4.66
N GLU A 64 7.52 7.48 -5.15
CA GLU A 64 8.15 7.28 -6.45
C GLU A 64 9.03 6.01 -6.48
N ILE A 65 9.74 5.71 -5.38
CA ILE A 65 10.52 4.47 -5.26
C ILE A 65 9.62 3.24 -5.38
N ILE A 66 8.49 3.22 -4.67
CA ILE A 66 7.51 2.12 -4.75
C ILE A 66 6.95 2.03 -6.17
N ARG A 67 6.59 3.15 -6.79
CA ARG A 67 6.11 3.17 -8.18
C ARG A 67 7.12 2.57 -9.16
N ARG A 68 8.42 2.88 -9.00
CA ARG A 68 9.51 2.29 -9.82
C ARG A 68 9.71 0.81 -9.51
N LEU A 69 9.68 0.42 -8.24
CA LEU A 69 9.80 -0.96 -7.80
C LEU A 69 8.73 -1.83 -8.47
N MET A 70 7.47 -1.42 -8.41
CA MET A 70 6.35 -2.19 -8.97
C MET A 70 6.40 -2.35 -10.50
N LYS A 71 7.14 -1.48 -11.21
CA LYS A 71 7.39 -1.57 -12.65
C LYS A 71 8.60 -2.46 -13.02
N ARG A 72 9.39 -2.93 -12.06
CA ARG A 72 10.57 -3.78 -12.34
C ARG A 72 10.13 -5.14 -12.89
N ARG A 73 10.68 -5.52 -14.06
CA ARG A 73 10.48 -6.85 -14.66
C ARG A 73 10.91 -8.01 -13.75
N ALA A 74 11.91 -7.79 -12.89
CA ALA A 74 12.37 -8.79 -11.92
C ALA A 74 11.23 -9.31 -11.01
N LEU A 75 10.22 -8.48 -10.72
CA LEU A 75 9.08 -8.86 -9.89
C LEU A 75 8.18 -9.92 -10.53
N THR A 76 8.31 -10.19 -11.83
CA THR A 76 7.58 -11.28 -12.51
C THR A 76 8.11 -12.68 -12.17
N ARG A 77 9.32 -12.77 -11.59
CA ARG A 77 10.03 -14.03 -11.31
C ARG A 77 10.24 -14.31 -9.81
N ILE A 78 9.62 -13.52 -8.94
CA ILE A 78 9.78 -13.67 -7.49
C ILE A 78 9.16 -14.96 -6.96
N ARG A 79 9.66 -15.41 -5.82
CA ARG A 79 9.02 -16.42 -4.96
C ARG A 79 8.46 -15.71 -3.74
N GLY A 80 7.20 -15.97 -3.39
CA GLY A 80 6.50 -15.26 -2.33
C GLY A 80 5.64 -14.10 -2.83
N THR A 81 5.47 -13.07 -2.00
CA THR A 81 4.54 -11.96 -2.25
C THR A 81 5.19 -10.63 -1.91
N ILE A 82 4.91 -9.60 -2.70
CA ILE A 82 5.15 -8.20 -2.34
C ILE A 82 3.80 -7.51 -2.19
N ILE A 83 3.60 -6.83 -1.07
CA ILE A 83 2.51 -5.90 -0.83
C ILE A 83 3.15 -4.52 -0.70
N ALA A 84 2.76 -3.58 -1.56
CA ALA A 84 3.33 -2.25 -1.59
C ALA A 84 2.25 -1.17 -1.47
N VAL A 85 2.41 -0.28 -0.49
CA VAL A 85 1.49 0.83 -0.21
C VAL A 85 2.27 2.14 -0.38
N PRO A 86 2.15 2.83 -1.53
CA PRO A 86 2.96 4.00 -1.80
C PRO A 86 2.69 5.15 -0.83
N MET A 87 1.48 5.26 -0.30
CA MET A 87 1.10 6.28 0.66
C MET A 87 0.16 5.72 1.72
N VAL A 88 0.63 5.67 2.96
CA VAL A 88 -0.17 5.21 4.10
C VAL A 88 -1.04 6.36 4.63
N ASN A 89 -0.47 7.56 4.74
CA ASN A 89 -1.19 8.78 5.12
C ASN A 89 -1.68 9.51 3.86
N VAL A 90 -2.73 8.99 3.22
CA VAL A 90 -3.32 9.58 1.99
C VAL A 90 -3.74 11.04 2.22
N TYR A 91 -4.32 11.34 3.38
CA TYR A 91 -4.73 12.71 3.75
C TYR A 91 -3.54 13.65 3.83
N GLY A 92 -2.48 13.24 4.54
CA GLY A 92 -1.26 14.03 4.65
C GLY A 92 -0.60 14.27 3.30
N VAL A 93 -0.67 13.33 2.36
CA VAL A 93 -0.12 13.53 1.00
C VAL A 93 -0.87 14.63 0.25
N ILE A 94 -2.20 14.67 0.37
CA ILE A 94 -3.04 15.72 -0.23
C ILE A 94 -2.68 17.08 0.36
N ASP A 95 -2.52 17.15 1.68
CA ASP A 95 -2.25 18.40 2.40
C ASP A 95 -0.75 18.74 2.49
N ARG A 96 0.13 17.88 1.93
CA ARG A 96 1.60 17.97 2.06
C ARG A 96 2.04 18.14 3.52
N SER A 97 1.42 17.38 4.39
CA SER A 97 1.57 17.48 5.85
C SER A 97 2.15 16.21 6.43
N ARG A 98 3.01 16.38 7.43
CA ARG A 98 3.49 15.30 8.28
C ARG A 98 2.34 14.57 9.00
N TYR A 99 1.31 15.31 9.39
CA TYR A 99 0.28 14.86 10.32
C TYR A 99 -0.98 14.36 9.59
N LEU A 100 -1.81 13.62 10.32
CA LEU A 100 -3.21 13.39 9.96
C LEU A 100 -4.04 14.68 10.11
N PRO A 101 -5.27 14.74 9.56
CA PRO A 101 -6.14 15.92 9.67
C PRO A 101 -6.42 16.37 11.12
N ASP A 102 -6.37 15.45 12.08
CA ASP A 102 -6.54 15.70 13.52
C ASP A 102 -5.21 16.05 14.23
N ARG A 103 -4.16 16.34 13.46
CA ARG A 103 -2.80 16.68 13.91
C ARG A 103 -2.03 15.54 14.60
N ARG A 104 -2.54 14.31 14.60
CA ARG A 104 -1.77 13.16 15.09
C ARG A 104 -0.65 12.80 14.13
N ASP A 105 0.49 12.39 14.69
CA ASP A 105 1.57 11.76 13.94
C ASP A 105 1.26 10.26 13.81
N LEU A 106 1.05 9.80 12.58
CA LEU A 106 0.70 8.41 12.29
C LEU A 106 1.77 7.43 12.79
N ASN A 107 3.05 7.81 12.72
CA ASN A 107 4.17 6.98 13.17
C ASN A 107 4.27 6.86 14.70
N ARG A 108 3.37 7.55 15.43
CA ARG A 108 3.20 7.45 16.88
C ARG A 108 1.88 6.82 17.29
N SER A 109 1.06 6.42 16.32
CA SER A 109 -0.28 5.88 16.54
C SER A 109 -0.35 4.36 16.35
N PHE A 110 0.79 3.68 16.21
CA PHE A 110 0.82 2.21 16.17
C PHE A 110 0.75 1.63 17.59
N PRO A 111 0.03 0.50 17.81
CA PRO A 111 -0.69 -0.31 16.81
C PRO A 111 -2.10 0.22 16.45
N GLY A 112 -2.58 1.24 17.14
CA GLY A 112 -3.87 1.89 16.97
C GLY A 112 -4.15 2.81 18.15
#